data_AF-A0A1A0NQU8-F1
#
_entry.id   AF-A0A1A0NQU8-F1
#
_cell.length_a   1.000
_cell.length_b   1.000
_cell.length_c   1.000
_cell.angle_alpha   90.00
_cell.angle_beta   90.00
_cell.angle_gamma   90.00
#
_symmetry.space_group_name_H-M   'P 1'
#
loop_
_entity.id
_entity.type
_entity.pdbx_description
1 polymer ?
#
loop_
_entity_poly.entity_id
_entity_poly.type
_entity_poly.pdbx_seq_one_letter_code
_entity_poly.pdbx_strand_id
1 'polypeptide(L)'
;MGALAVPVAATAAAIGLASPAAADSTSFLQSLQPRYTYLSESQLLAAGNQACSAARSGIPASDNVIRVSKGLGISTSAAWEIVIASINHLGC
;
A
#
# COMPACT_ATOMS: atom_id res chain seq x y z
N MET A 1 3.48 19.03 -55.46
CA MET A 1 3.49 18.06 -54.33
C MET A 1 4.08 18.80 -53.13
N GLY A 2 3.24 19.23 -52.17
CA GLY A 2 3.70 19.94 -50.97
C GLY A 2 3.33 19.12 -49.74
N ALA A 3 4.34 18.65 -49.00
CA ALA A 3 4.16 17.82 -47.83
C ALA A 3 3.54 18.64 -46.69
N LEU A 4 2.35 18.24 -46.24
CA LEU A 4 1.73 18.75 -45.02
C LEU A 4 2.50 18.17 -43.83
N ALA A 5 3.36 19.00 -43.23
CA ALA A 5 3.99 18.70 -41.95
C ALA A 5 2.91 18.70 -40.87
N VAL A 6 2.55 17.49 -40.40
CA VAL A 6 1.65 17.29 -39.27
C VAL A 6 2.48 17.49 -37.99
N PRO A 7 2.22 18.52 -37.16
CA PRO A 7 2.88 18.60 -35.88
C PRO A 7 2.26 17.49 -35.01
N VAL A 8 3.03 16.42 -34.76
CA VAL A 8 2.72 15.48 -33.68
C VAL A 8 2.93 16.24 -32.38
N ALA A 9 1.86 16.85 -31.89
CA ALA A 9 1.77 17.27 -30.50
C ALA A 9 1.85 16.01 -29.65
N ALA A 10 3.01 15.76 -29.05
CA ALA A 10 3.19 14.71 -28.07
C ALA A 10 2.32 15.04 -26.85
N THR A 11 1.08 14.53 -26.85
CA THR A 11 0.25 14.49 -25.65
C THR A 11 0.96 13.56 -24.67
N ALA A 12 1.71 14.13 -23.75
CA ALA A 12 2.15 13.43 -22.55
C ALA A 12 0.89 12.94 -21.85
N ALA A 13 0.53 11.68 -22.08
CA ALA A 13 -0.49 10.99 -21.33
C ALA A 13 0.01 10.93 -19.89
N ALA A 14 -0.38 11.92 -19.10
CA ALA A 14 -0.39 11.81 -17.66
C ALA A 14 -1.36 10.67 -17.34
N ILE A 15 -0.84 9.45 -17.32
CA ILE A 15 -1.44 8.36 -16.59
C ILE A 15 -1.56 8.86 -15.16
N GLY A 16 -2.74 9.37 -14.84
CA GLY A 16 -3.14 9.60 -13.47
C GLY A 16 -3.00 8.25 -12.79
N LEU A 17 -1.90 8.07 -12.07
CA LEU A 17 -1.86 7.15 -10.95
C LEU A 17 -3.02 7.61 -10.09
N ALA A 18 -4.17 6.94 -10.21
CA ALA A 18 -5.23 7.11 -9.25
C ALA A 18 -4.56 6.82 -7.91
N SER A 19 -4.22 7.88 -7.17
CA SER A 19 -3.70 7.78 -5.81
C SER A 19 -4.60 6.77 -5.14
N PRO A 20 -4.07 5.62 -4.65
CA PRO A 20 -4.89 4.52 -4.16
C PRO A 20 -5.93 5.14 -3.23
N ALA A 21 -7.19 5.08 -3.69
CA ALA A 21 -8.27 5.96 -3.30
C ALA A 21 -8.23 6.28 -1.82
N ALA A 22 -7.66 7.43 -1.44
CA ALA A 22 -7.38 7.87 -0.07
C ALA A 22 -7.53 6.74 0.95
N ALA A 23 -6.72 5.68 0.81
CA ALA A 23 -6.63 4.64 1.81
C ALA A 23 -6.34 5.40 3.11
N ASP A 24 -7.16 5.21 4.15
CA ASP A 24 -7.17 6.08 5.32
C ASP A 24 -5.92 5.82 6.16
N SER A 25 -4.81 6.30 5.60
CA SER A 25 -3.44 6.09 6.01
C SER A 25 -3.22 6.78 7.33
N THR A 26 -3.93 7.89 7.55
CA THR A 26 -3.97 8.62 8.81
C THR A 26 -4.61 7.79 9.91
N SER A 27 -5.81 7.22 9.72
CA SER A 27 -6.46 6.35 10.73
C SER A 27 -5.69 5.05 10.93
N PHE A 28 -5.14 4.47 9.85
CA PHE A 28 -4.25 3.32 9.92
C PHE A 28 -3.04 3.59 10.82
N LEU A 29 -2.34 4.71 10.57
CA LEU A 29 -1.20 5.12 11.39
C LEU A 29 -1.62 5.47 12.81
N GLN A 30 -2.71 6.23 13.02
CA GLN A 30 -3.22 6.57 14.35
C GLN A 30 -3.57 5.34 15.19
N SER A 31 -4.02 4.25 14.56
CA SER A 31 -4.29 2.97 15.25
C SER A 31 -3.00 2.22 15.65
N LEU A 32 -1.95 2.32 14.83
CA LEU A 32 -0.74 1.48 14.94
C LEU A 32 0.46 2.19 15.59
N GLN A 33 0.73 3.46 15.28
CA GLN A 33 1.84 4.25 15.85
C GLN A 33 1.93 4.21 17.39
N PRO A 34 0.82 4.39 18.15
CA PRO A 34 0.90 4.37 19.61
C PRO A 34 1.24 2.99 20.17
N ARG A 35 1.00 1.91 19.41
CA ARG A 35 1.26 0.51 19.82
C ARG A 35 2.61 0.00 19.32
N TYR A 36 3.09 0.56 18.21
CA TYR A 36 4.29 0.13 17.48
C TYR A 36 5.27 1.30 17.30
N THR A 37 5.59 1.98 18.40
CA THR A 37 6.46 3.18 18.42
C THR A 37 7.88 2.92 17.91
N TYR A 38 8.31 1.66 17.88
CA TYR A 38 9.59 1.21 17.34
C TYR A 38 9.58 1.07 15.81
N LEU A 39 8.41 1.12 15.16
CA LEU A 39 8.28 1.14 13.70
C LEU A 39 8.05 2.56 13.22
N SER A 40 8.70 2.91 12.11
CA SER A 40 8.43 4.18 11.44
C SER A 40 7.09 4.15 10.71
N GLU A 41 6.49 5.32 10.52
CA GLU A 41 5.24 5.50 9.77
C GLU A 41 5.34 4.91 8.35
N SER A 42 6.49 5.12 7.71
CA SER A 42 6.80 4.57 6.38
C SER A 42 6.86 3.04 6.37
N GLN A 43 7.40 2.41 7.42
CA GLN A 43 7.43 0.96 7.56
C GLN A 43 6.02 0.39 7.75
N LEU A 44 5.20 1.03 8.59
CA LEU A 44 3.81 0.65 8.80
C LEU A 44 3.02 0.76 7.50
N LEU A 45 3.12 1.90 6.79
CA LEU A 45 2.42 2.09 5.52
C LEU A 45 2.92 1.13 4.44
N ALA A 46 4.23 0.86 4.35
CA ALA A 46 4.77 -0.09 3.39
C ALA A 46 4.22 -1.50 3.63
N ALA A 47 4.20 -1.94 4.90
CA ALA A 47 3.62 -3.22 5.28
C ALA A 47 2.11 -3.28 5.01
N GLY A 48 1.38 -2.21 5.27
CA GLY A 48 -0.05 -2.18 5.02
C GLY A 48 -0.41 -2.19 3.53
N ASN A 49 0.34 -1.45 2.71
CA ASN A 49 0.20 -1.50 1.25
C ASN A 49 0.58 -2.86 0.68
N GLN A 50 1.64 -3.49 1.20
CA GLN A 50 2.01 -4.87 0.85
C GLN A 50 0.86 -5.82 1.21
N ALA A 51 0.31 -5.71 2.41
CA ALA A 51 -0.78 -6.55 2.88
C ALA A 51 -2.00 -6.43 1.95
N CYS A 52 -2.36 -5.20 1.57
CA CYS A 52 -3.43 -4.95 0.61
C CYS A 52 -3.15 -5.52 -0.78
N SER A 53 -1.94 -5.35 -1.30
CA SER A 53 -1.57 -5.92 -2.60
C SER A 53 -1.69 -7.44 -2.59
N ALA A 54 -1.20 -8.08 -1.54
CA ALA A 54 -1.29 -9.52 -1.37
C ALA A 54 -2.75 -10.01 -1.25
N ALA A 55 -3.57 -9.32 -0.46
CA ALA A 55 -5.01 -9.64 -0.34
C ALA A 55 -5.72 -9.57 -1.70
N ARG A 56 -5.46 -8.50 -2.48
CA ARG A 56 -6.00 -8.36 -3.84
C ARG A 56 -5.51 -9.42 -4.82
N SER A 57 -4.31 -9.95 -4.62
CA SER A 57 -3.76 -11.06 -5.41
C SER A 57 -4.29 -12.44 -4.98
N GLY A 58 -5.22 -12.51 -4.02
CA GLY A 58 -5.78 -13.78 -3.53
C GLY A 58 -4.85 -14.53 -2.57
N ILE A 59 -3.85 -13.85 -2.02
CA ILE A 59 -2.97 -14.44 -1.02
C ILE A 59 -3.71 -14.53 0.32
N PRO A 60 -3.69 -15.70 0.98
CA PRO A 60 -4.33 -15.86 2.29
C PRO A 60 -3.68 -14.99 3.37
N ALA A 61 -4.50 -14.49 4.28
CA ALA A 61 -4.06 -13.62 5.39
C ALA A 61 -2.91 -14.24 6.21
N SER A 62 -2.94 -15.55 6.45
CA SER A 62 -1.90 -16.28 7.19
C SER A 62 -0.51 -16.13 6.56
N ASP A 63 -0.42 -16.25 5.24
CA ASP A 63 0.85 -16.10 4.51
C ASP A 63 1.31 -14.64 4.47
N ASN A 64 0.33 -13.73 4.39
CA ASN A 64 0.56 -12.29 4.44
C ASN A 64 1.16 -11.85 5.78
N VAL A 65 0.63 -12.38 6.89
CA VAL A 65 1.12 -12.11 8.24
C VAL A 65 2.54 -12.62 8.44
N ILE A 66 2.87 -13.81 7.92
CA ILE A 66 4.25 -14.32 7.94
C ILE A 66 5.19 -13.40 7.15
N ARG A 67 4.75 -12.90 5.98
CA ARG A 67 5.55 -11.94 5.19
C ARG A 67 5.78 -10.61 5.91
N VAL A 68 4.75 -10.02 6.49
CA VAL A 68 4.85 -8.76 7.25
C VAL A 68 5.73 -8.94 8.48
N SER A 69 5.53 -10.03 9.24
CA SER A 69 6.34 -10.39 10.40
C SER A 69 7.83 -10.48 10.04
N LYS A 70 8.17 -11.22 8.97
CA LYS A 70 9.55 -11.37 8.51
C LYS A 70 10.12 -10.06 7.93
N GLY A 71 9.31 -9.30 7.19
CA GLY A 71 9.76 -8.05 6.56
C GLY A 71 10.06 -6.94 7.56
N LEU A 72 9.32 -6.88 8.67
CA LEU A 72 9.52 -5.88 9.72
C LEU A 72 10.34 -6.40 10.92
N GLY A 73 10.63 -7.70 10.98
CA GLY A 73 11.32 -8.31 12.12
C GLY A 73 10.49 -8.31 13.42
N ILE A 74 9.16 -8.39 13.30
CA ILE A 74 8.22 -8.29 14.42
C ILE A 74 7.54 -9.63 14.72
N SER A 75 6.93 -9.73 15.90
CA SER A 75 6.12 -10.89 16.27
C SER A 75 4.93 -11.10 15.32
N THR A 76 4.55 -12.35 15.08
CA THR A 76 3.41 -12.72 14.23
C THR A 76 2.10 -12.11 14.72
N SER A 77 1.91 -11.97 16.03
CA SER A 77 0.73 -11.28 16.58
C SER A 77 0.68 -9.80 16.21
N ALA A 78 1.84 -9.12 16.19
CA ALA A 78 1.91 -7.72 15.77
C ALA A 78 1.68 -7.58 14.26
N ALA A 79 2.23 -8.50 13.47
CA ALA A 79 2.00 -8.54 12.03
C ALA A 79 0.53 -8.81 11.68
N TRP A 80 -0.15 -9.67 12.45
CA TRP A 80 -1.58 -9.91 12.31
C TRP A 80 -2.41 -8.63 12.48
N GLU A 81 -2.16 -7.87 13.54
CA GLU A 81 -2.84 -6.59 13.79
C GLU A 81 -2.61 -5.59 12.65
N ILE A 82 -1.38 -5.51 12.13
CA ILE A 82 -1.06 -4.65 10.98
C ILE A 82 -1.87 -5.08 9.75
N VAL A 83 -1.90 -6.38 9.42
CA VAL A 83 -2.65 -6.90 8.26
C VAL A 83 -4.14 -6.63 8.39
N ILE A 84 -4.74 -6.87 9.57
CA ILE A 84 -6.16 -6.57 9.81
C ILE A 84 -6.44 -5.07 9.74
N ALA A 85 -5.61 -4.23 10.35
CA ALA A 85 -5.73 -2.77 10.26
C ALA A 85 -5.62 -2.29 8.80
N SER A 86 -4.80 -2.95 7.99
CA SER A 86 -4.65 -2.63 6.56
C SER A 86 -5.95 -2.88 5.81
N ILE A 87 -6.57 -4.05 6.02
CA ILE A 87 -7.85 -4.42 5.40
C ILE A 87 -8.94 -3.43 5.83
N ASN A 88 -9.02 -3.10 7.12
CA ASN A 88 -10.07 -2.23 7.65
C ASN A 88 -9.92 -0.75 7.26
N HIS A 89 -8.70 -0.22 7.24
CA HIS A 89 -8.47 1.22 7.03
C HIS A 89 -8.05 1.57 5.60
N LEU A 90 -7.32 0.69 4.91
CA LEU A 90 -6.77 0.96 3.58
C LEU A 90 -7.68 0.48 2.43
N GLY A 91 -8.79 -0.20 2.74
CA GLY A 91 -9.80 -0.57 1.74
C GLY A 91 -9.28 -1.57 0.71
N CYS A 92 -8.57 -2.57 1.21
CA CYS A 92 -8.33 -3.82 0.51
C CYS A 92 -9.27 -4.89 1.08
#